data_AF-A0A1Q3WZ96-F1
#
_entry.id   AF-A0A1Q3WZ96-F1
#
_cell.length_a   1.000
_cell.length_b   1.000
_cell.length_c   1.000
_cell.angle_alpha   90.00
_cell.angle_beta   90.00
_cell.angle_gamma   90.00
#
_symmetry.space_group_name_H-M   'P 1'
#
loop_
_entity.id
_entity.type
_entity.pdbx_description
1 polymer ?
#
loop_
_entity_poly.entity_id
_entity_poly.type
_entity_poly.pdbx_seq_one_letter_code
_entity_poly.pdbx_strand_id
1 'polypeptide(L)'
;MEHQTRRKALKSLSVAVAGSSLLQTSSFAMETNPNPFVLRQSETRFGEVYNVMGMDKFLKISGKDTNGQLSLFFGYYVKNDSAPMHVHYKEDEQFYVLNGEVLFQVGDDRHTLKTGDLVFLPRNIPHTYLVLSDTAQMLFMTTPSGKTEAFFKAISQLKGRPSPEQMEQFFKEHDLGLVGPPLTK
;
A
#
# COMPACT_ATOMS: atom_id res chain seq x y z
N MET A 1 -25.92 -52.10 76.82
CA MET A 1 -26.59 -51.62 75.59
C MET A 1 -25.71 -50.54 75.00
N GLU A 2 -24.57 -50.86 74.39
CA GLU A 2 -24.45 -51.50 73.07
C GLU A 2 -25.27 -50.76 72.01
N HIS A 3 -24.65 -49.88 71.23
CA HIS A 3 -24.18 -50.28 69.90
C HIS A 3 -23.25 -49.23 69.29
N GLN A 4 -22.03 -49.68 68.94
CA GLN A 4 -21.15 -49.01 68.00
C GLN A 4 -21.77 -49.02 66.59
N THR A 5 -21.46 -48.01 65.78
CA THR A 5 -21.16 -48.26 64.36
C THR A 5 -20.21 -47.20 63.79
N ARG A 6 -18.97 -47.64 63.52
CA ARG A 6 -17.99 -46.97 62.67
C ARG A 6 -18.52 -46.87 61.23
N ARG A 7 -18.39 -45.71 60.57
CA ARG A 7 -18.18 -45.65 59.11
C ARG A 7 -17.07 -44.66 58.74
N LYS A 8 -16.31 -45.11 57.75
CA LYS A 8 -14.94 -44.75 57.36
C LYS A 8 -14.82 -43.34 56.76
N ALA A 9 -13.61 -42.80 56.90
CA ALA A 9 -13.13 -41.59 56.24
C ALA A 9 -13.15 -41.69 54.72
N LEU A 10 -13.40 -40.56 54.07
CA LEU A 10 -12.91 -40.25 52.73
C LEU A 10 -12.41 -38.80 52.76
N LYS A 11 -11.08 -38.67 52.85
CA LYS A 11 -10.36 -37.42 52.58
C LYS A 11 -10.40 -37.22 51.07
N SER A 12 -11.23 -36.31 50.58
CA SER A 12 -11.12 -35.85 49.20
C SER A 12 -9.95 -34.87 49.12
N LEU A 13 -8.85 -35.36 48.54
CA LEU A 13 -7.68 -34.58 48.16
C LEU A 13 -8.07 -33.71 46.95
N SER A 14 -8.26 -32.42 47.14
CA SER A 14 -8.37 -31.48 46.02
C SER A 14 -6.96 -31.27 45.46
N VAL A 15 -6.65 -31.96 44.36
CA VAL A 15 -5.46 -31.69 43.55
C VAL A 15 -5.62 -30.30 42.94
N ALA A 16 -4.88 -29.33 43.46
CA ALA A 16 -4.71 -28.05 42.78
C ALA A 16 -3.89 -28.34 41.51
N VAL A 17 -4.55 -28.30 40.35
CA VAL A 17 -3.87 -28.27 39.06
C VAL A 17 -3.11 -26.96 39.01
N ALA A 18 -1.79 -27.03 39.20
CA ALA A 18 -0.89 -25.93 38.90
C ALA A 18 -1.04 -25.64 37.40
N GLY A 19 -1.83 -24.61 37.07
CA GLY A 19 -1.91 -24.08 35.73
C GLY A 19 -0.54 -23.54 35.36
N SER A 20 0.22 -24.33 34.61
CA SER A 20 1.39 -23.85 33.91
C SER A 20 0.91 -22.80 32.91
N SER A 21 0.89 -21.53 33.35
CA SER A 21 0.84 -20.40 32.45
C SER A 21 2.13 -20.43 31.65
N LEU A 22 2.10 -21.13 30.52
CA LEU A 22 3.05 -20.94 29.44
C LEU A 22 2.98 -19.46 29.09
N LEU A 23 3.96 -18.70 29.59
CA LEU A 23 4.32 -17.41 29.02
C LEU A 23 4.65 -17.71 27.56
N GLN A 24 3.67 -17.52 26.68
CA GLN A 24 3.93 -17.33 25.27
C GLN A 24 4.79 -16.07 25.19
N THR A 25 6.10 -16.25 25.19
CA THR A 25 7.01 -15.26 24.67
C THR A 25 6.69 -15.16 23.19
N SER A 26 5.70 -14.33 22.86
CA SER A 26 5.53 -13.84 21.51
C SER A 26 6.86 -13.20 21.16
N SER A 27 7.67 -13.90 20.38
CA SER A 27 8.80 -13.32 19.70
C SER A 27 8.20 -12.24 18.80
N PHE A 28 8.17 -10.99 19.29
CA PHE A 28 8.08 -9.84 18.41
C PHE A 28 9.29 -9.98 17.50
N ALA A 29 9.05 -10.47 16.28
CA ALA A 29 10.05 -10.42 15.23
C ALA A 29 10.60 -8.99 15.26
N MET A 30 11.91 -8.88 15.42
CA MET A 30 12.62 -7.63 15.56
C MET A 30 12.19 -6.73 14.40
N GLU A 31 11.25 -5.81 14.65
CA GLU A 31 10.79 -4.85 13.67
C GLU A 31 12.05 -4.11 13.21
N THR A 32 12.37 -4.23 11.93
CA THR A 32 13.46 -3.46 11.35
C THR A 32 13.00 -2.02 11.30
N ASN A 33 13.10 -1.32 12.42
CA ASN A 33 12.86 0.11 12.46
C ASN A 33 14.06 0.76 11.76
N PRO A 34 13.90 1.27 10.53
CA PRO A 34 15.02 1.82 9.80
C PRO A 34 15.59 3.02 10.56
N ASN A 35 16.91 3.23 10.47
CA ASN A 35 17.51 4.48 10.93
C ASN A 35 16.81 5.67 10.23
N PRO A 36 16.58 6.80 10.93
CA PRO A 36 15.99 7.97 10.31
C PRO A 36 16.86 8.45 9.14
N PHE A 37 16.20 8.91 8.08
CA PHE A 37 16.86 9.41 6.88
C PHE A 37 16.20 10.70 6.38
N VAL A 38 16.96 11.48 5.63
CA VAL A 38 16.50 12.70 4.96
C VAL A 38 16.74 12.54 3.47
N LEU A 39 15.71 12.82 2.66
CA LEU A 39 15.82 12.86 1.20
C LEU A 39 15.48 14.26 0.71
N ARG A 40 16.26 14.75 -0.26
CA ARG A 40 15.93 15.92 -1.07
C ARG A 40 14.89 15.56 -2.13
N GLN A 41 14.35 16.58 -2.80
CA GLN A 41 13.26 16.40 -3.77
C GLN A 41 13.63 15.47 -4.93
N SER A 42 14.86 15.54 -5.45
CA SER A 42 15.35 14.68 -6.53
C SER A 42 15.94 13.35 -6.05
N GLU A 43 16.09 13.14 -4.73
CA GLU A 43 16.66 11.92 -4.18
C GLU A 43 15.59 10.85 -4.00
N THR A 44 15.99 9.59 -4.07
CA THR A 44 15.13 8.42 -3.92
C THR A 44 15.73 7.51 -2.85
N ARG A 45 14.86 6.78 -2.14
CA ARG A 45 15.20 5.99 -0.97
C ARG A 45 16.37 5.03 -1.18
N PHE A 46 16.51 4.50 -2.41
CA PHE A 46 17.54 3.54 -2.79
C PHE A 46 18.37 3.95 -4.02
N GLY A 47 18.34 5.22 -4.42
CA GLY A 47 19.07 5.69 -5.61
C GLY A 47 18.43 5.31 -6.96
N GLU A 48 17.34 4.53 -6.96
CA GLU A 48 16.61 4.11 -8.17
C GLU A 48 15.38 4.99 -8.43
N VAL A 49 15.23 5.46 -9.67
CA VAL A 49 13.99 6.10 -10.16
C VAL A 49 13.25 5.10 -11.04
N TYR A 50 11.96 4.92 -10.80
CA TYR A 50 11.13 4.02 -11.60
C TYR A 50 10.42 4.81 -12.70
N ASN A 51 10.82 4.64 -13.96
CA ASN A 51 10.10 5.21 -15.08
C ASN A 51 8.86 4.36 -15.39
N VAL A 52 7.67 4.92 -15.20
CA VAL A 52 6.40 4.24 -15.40
C VAL A 52 5.70 4.88 -16.58
N MET A 53 5.80 4.23 -17.75
CA MET A 53 5.18 4.72 -18.99
C MET A 53 5.57 6.16 -19.35
N GLY A 54 6.85 6.52 -19.16
CA GLY A 54 7.36 7.87 -19.43
C GLY A 54 7.31 8.80 -18.21
N MET A 55 6.65 8.42 -17.12
CA MET A 55 6.55 9.24 -15.92
C MET A 55 7.47 8.71 -14.81
N ASP A 56 8.42 9.52 -14.37
CA ASP A 56 9.34 9.14 -13.30
C ASP A 56 8.65 9.11 -11.93
N LYS A 57 8.95 8.06 -11.17
CA LYS A 57 8.44 7.82 -9.81
C LYS A 57 9.63 7.72 -8.86
N PHE A 58 9.72 8.64 -7.92
CA PHE A 58 10.77 8.73 -6.91
C PHE A 58 10.25 8.10 -5.63
N LEU A 59 10.71 6.89 -5.29
CA LEU A 59 10.38 6.26 -4.01
C LEU A 59 10.99 7.08 -2.86
N LYS A 60 10.15 7.57 -1.95
CA LYS A 60 10.57 8.36 -0.79
C LYS A 60 10.60 7.54 0.49
N ILE A 61 9.59 6.71 0.70
CA ILE A 61 9.51 5.77 1.83
C ILE A 61 9.09 4.43 1.25
N SER A 62 9.90 3.40 1.47
CA SER A 62 9.60 2.03 1.03
C SER A 62 8.69 1.32 2.03
N GLY A 63 7.94 0.32 1.56
CA GLY A 63 7.30 -0.65 2.43
C GLY A 63 8.28 -1.33 3.38
N LYS A 64 9.57 -1.46 2.99
CA LYS A 64 10.64 -1.99 3.85
C LYS A 64 10.95 -1.09 5.04
N ASP A 65 10.72 0.22 4.90
CA ASP A 65 10.94 1.19 5.98
C ASP A 65 9.77 1.21 6.98
N THR A 66 8.61 0.65 6.60
CA THR A 66 7.34 0.81 7.34
C THR A 66 6.73 -0.52 7.78
N ASN A 67 7.47 -1.63 7.68
CA ASN A 67 6.92 -2.99 7.86
C ASN A 67 5.67 -3.24 7.01
N GLY A 68 5.66 -2.70 5.78
CA GLY A 68 4.57 -2.84 4.82
C GLY A 68 3.37 -1.92 5.05
N GLN A 69 3.41 -1.01 6.02
CA GLN A 69 2.26 -0.16 6.37
C GLN A 69 2.02 0.96 5.34
N LEU A 70 3.08 1.44 4.67
CA LEU A 70 3.00 2.57 3.75
C LEU A 70 4.16 2.53 2.74
N SER A 71 3.87 2.85 1.49
CA SER A 71 4.87 3.39 0.57
C SER A 71 4.51 4.82 0.18
N LEU A 72 5.52 5.70 0.08
CA LEU A 72 5.38 7.08 -0.35
C LEU A 72 6.26 7.32 -1.57
N PHE A 73 5.69 7.97 -2.56
CA PHE A 73 6.36 8.35 -3.80
C PHE A 73 6.14 9.84 -4.09
N PHE A 74 7.06 10.38 -4.86
CA PHE A 74 6.94 11.70 -5.47
C PHE A 74 7.05 11.55 -6.99
N GLY A 75 6.29 12.34 -7.75
CA GLY A 75 6.34 12.35 -9.21
C GLY A 75 6.35 13.76 -9.79
N TYR A 76 7.10 13.91 -10.89
CA TYR A 76 6.97 15.02 -11.82
C TYR A 76 6.15 14.56 -13.02
N TYR A 77 5.24 15.41 -13.46
CA TYR A 77 4.35 15.11 -14.57
C TYR A 77 4.27 16.31 -15.52
N VAL A 78 3.97 16.03 -16.77
CA VAL A 78 3.71 17.03 -17.81
C VAL A 78 2.28 16.90 -18.32
N LYS A 79 1.84 17.89 -19.09
CA LYS A 79 0.51 17.91 -19.69
C LYS A 79 0.16 16.60 -20.39
N ASN A 80 -1.06 16.14 -20.17
CA ASN A 80 -1.62 14.89 -20.70
C ASN A 80 -1.03 13.60 -20.14
N ASP A 81 -0.09 13.65 -19.19
CA ASP A 81 0.27 12.47 -18.42
C ASP A 81 -1.00 11.93 -17.73
N SER A 82 -1.17 10.62 -17.84
CA SER A 82 -2.34 9.91 -17.32
C SER A 82 -1.97 8.48 -16.99
N ALA A 83 -2.76 7.87 -16.10
CA ALA A 83 -2.73 6.44 -15.84
C ALA A 83 -3.93 5.77 -16.53
N PRO A 84 -3.83 4.49 -16.92
CA PRO A 84 -5.03 3.75 -17.29
C PRO A 84 -6.03 3.72 -16.13
N MET A 85 -7.32 3.55 -16.43
CA MET A 85 -8.31 3.29 -15.40
C MET A 85 -7.99 1.95 -14.74
N HIS A 86 -7.76 1.99 -13.43
CA HIS A 86 -7.37 0.83 -12.66
C HIS A 86 -8.01 0.81 -11.28
N VAL A 87 -7.95 -0.35 -10.63
CA VAL A 87 -8.46 -0.56 -9.28
C VAL A 87 -7.42 -1.29 -8.45
N HIS A 88 -7.21 -0.84 -7.21
CA HIS A 88 -6.38 -1.53 -6.24
C HIS A 88 -7.28 -2.45 -5.39
N TYR A 89 -6.91 -3.73 -5.24
CA TYR A 89 -7.71 -4.66 -4.42
C TYR A 89 -7.23 -4.74 -2.97
N LYS A 90 -6.01 -4.29 -2.68
CA LYS A 90 -5.37 -4.43 -1.36
C LYS A 90 -4.95 -3.12 -0.73
N GLU A 91 -4.79 -2.07 -1.51
CA GLU A 91 -4.28 -0.77 -1.11
C GLU A 91 -5.34 0.31 -1.30
N ASP A 92 -5.48 1.20 -0.31
CA ASP A 92 -6.03 2.53 -0.58
C ASP A 92 -4.90 3.41 -1.11
N GLU A 93 -5.20 4.32 -2.04
CA GLU A 93 -4.23 5.23 -2.64
C GLU A 93 -4.58 6.69 -2.29
N GLN A 94 -3.57 7.54 -2.16
CA GLN A 94 -3.74 8.98 -1.97
C GLN A 94 -2.89 9.74 -2.96
N PHE A 95 -3.40 10.87 -3.45
CA PHE A 95 -2.60 11.88 -4.14
C PHE A 95 -2.75 13.22 -3.44
N TYR A 96 -1.63 13.88 -3.18
CA TYR A 96 -1.57 15.27 -2.74
C TYR A 96 -0.89 16.11 -3.83
N VAL A 97 -1.59 17.11 -4.35
CA VAL A 97 -1.08 17.95 -5.43
C VAL A 97 -0.18 19.05 -4.84
N LEU A 98 1.11 18.96 -5.14
CA LEU A 98 2.11 19.94 -4.71
C LEU A 98 2.24 21.13 -5.67
N ASN A 99 1.94 20.91 -6.95
CA ASN A 99 1.96 21.94 -7.99
C ASN A 99 1.08 21.50 -9.16
N GLY A 100 0.39 22.43 -9.81
CA GLY A 100 -0.35 22.20 -11.06
C GLY A 100 -1.83 21.93 -10.85
N GLU A 101 -2.47 21.41 -11.90
CA GLU A 101 -3.90 21.10 -11.97
C GLU A 101 -4.10 19.72 -12.62
N VAL A 102 -4.83 18.85 -11.94
CA VAL A 102 -4.99 17.43 -12.32
C VAL A 102 -6.46 17.05 -12.19
N LEU A 103 -7.03 16.47 -13.24
CA LEU A 103 -8.36 15.88 -13.21
C LEU A 103 -8.24 14.44 -12.71
N PHE A 104 -8.91 14.12 -11.60
CA PHE A 104 -9.10 12.76 -11.13
C PHE A 104 -10.50 12.28 -11.50
N GLN A 105 -10.60 11.01 -11.88
CA GLN A 105 -11.86 10.28 -11.93
C GLN A 105 -11.83 9.18 -10.88
N VAL A 106 -12.86 9.13 -10.02
CA VAL A 106 -13.02 8.17 -8.92
C VAL A 106 -14.41 7.54 -9.04
N GLY A 107 -14.45 6.29 -9.50
CA GLY A 107 -15.68 5.69 -10.00
C GLY A 107 -16.25 6.51 -11.16
N ASP A 108 -17.46 7.02 -10.97
CA ASP A 108 -18.16 7.85 -11.96
C ASP A 108 -17.93 9.36 -11.76
N ASP A 109 -17.40 9.75 -10.60
CA ASP A 109 -17.22 11.15 -10.24
C ASP A 109 -15.89 11.71 -10.73
N ARG A 110 -15.90 12.99 -11.09
CA ARG A 110 -14.73 13.71 -11.59
C ARG A 110 -14.44 14.94 -10.76
N HIS A 111 -13.18 15.10 -10.39
CA HIS A 111 -12.71 16.19 -9.55
C HIS A 111 -11.44 16.80 -10.12
N THR A 112 -11.46 18.10 -10.37
CA THR A 112 -10.24 18.84 -10.72
C THR A 112 -9.58 19.32 -9.45
N LEU A 113 -8.39 18.79 -9.18
CA LEU A 113 -7.57 19.14 -8.02
C LEU A 113 -6.48 20.13 -8.42
N LYS A 114 -6.16 21.05 -7.51
CA LYS A 114 -5.12 22.06 -7.63
C LYS A 114 -4.13 21.93 -6.49
N THR A 115 -3.10 22.78 -6.52
CA THR A 115 -2.06 22.84 -5.48
C THR A 115 -2.68 22.98 -4.08
N GLY A 116 -2.32 22.07 -3.18
CA GLY A 116 -2.84 22.00 -1.82
C GLY A 116 -3.99 21.02 -1.62
N ASP A 117 -4.57 20.51 -2.71
CA ASP A 117 -5.68 19.55 -2.63
C ASP A 117 -5.18 18.11 -2.51
N LEU A 118 -6.02 17.28 -1.88
CA LEU A 118 -5.82 15.84 -1.72
C LEU A 118 -7.03 15.08 -2.25
N VAL A 119 -6.78 13.95 -2.91
CA VAL A 119 -7.78 12.92 -3.17
C VAL A 119 -7.41 11.64 -2.43
N PHE A 120 -8.40 11.05 -1.76
CA PHE A 120 -8.34 9.71 -1.19
C PHE A 120 -9.07 8.76 -2.12
N LEU A 121 -8.42 7.65 -2.48
CA LEU A 121 -8.87 6.65 -3.43
C LEU A 121 -9.00 5.32 -2.69
N PRO A 122 -10.19 5.01 -2.13
CA PRO A 122 -10.41 3.75 -1.46
C PRO A 122 -10.18 2.57 -2.40
N ARG A 123 -9.61 1.49 -1.86
CA ARG A 123 -9.51 0.20 -2.54
C ARG A 123 -10.86 -0.26 -3.08
N ASN A 124 -10.83 -1.04 -4.16
CA ASN A 124 -11.99 -1.55 -4.90
C ASN A 124 -12.81 -0.48 -5.64
N ILE A 125 -12.40 0.79 -5.66
CA ILE A 125 -13.01 1.83 -6.49
C ILE A 125 -12.09 2.13 -7.68
N PRO A 126 -12.53 1.92 -8.92
CA PRO A 126 -11.77 2.29 -10.11
C PRO A 126 -11.41 3.77 -10.13
N HIS A 127 -10.19 4.10 -10.51
CA HIS A 127 -9.75 5.48 -10.63
C HIS A 127 -8.65 5.68 -11.67
N THR A 128 -8.48 6.94 -12.06
CA THR A 128 -7.46 7.43 -13.01
C THR A 128 -7.26 8.93 -12.81
N TYR A 129 -6.25 9.49 -13.45
CA TYR A 129 -6.00 10.93 -13.51
C TYR A 129 -5.57 11.38 -14.90
N LEU A 130 -5.69 12.69 -15.15
CA LEU A 130 -5.17 13.40 -16.31
C LEU A 130 -4.57 14.74 -15.87
N VAL A 131 -3.31 14.97 -16.20
CA VAL A 131 -2.65 16.26 -15.93
C VAL A 131 -3.13 17.31 -16.93
N LEU A 132 -3.73 18.38 -16.42
CA LEU A 132 -4.33 19.46 -17.23
C LEU A 132 -3.35 20.62 -17.45
N SER A 133 -2.54 20.95 -16.45
CA SER A 133 -1.51 21.99 -16.51
C SER A 133 -0.30 21.55 -17.33
N ASP A 134 0.56 22.50 -17.70
CA ASP A 134 1.78 22.18 -18.47
C ASP A 134 2.75 21.30 -17.68
N THR A 135 2.81 21.49 -16.37
CA THR A 135 3.52 20.62 -15.41
C THR A 135 2.69 20.40 -14.15
N ALA A 136 2.89 19.26 -13.50
CA ALA A 136 2.33 18.96 -12.18
C ALA A 136 3.34 18.21 -11.30
N GLN A 137 3.18 18.33 -9.99
CA GLN A 137 3.93 17.58 -8.99
C GLN A 137 2.96 16.99 -7.98
N MET A 138 3.11 15.71 -7.67
CA MET A 138 2.25 15.03 -6.71
C MET A 138 3.08 14.17 -5.78
N LEU A 139 2.70 14.16 -4.51
CA LEU A 139 2.98 13.02 -3.64
C LEU A 139 1.87 12.01 -3.83
N PHE A 140 2.22 10.74 -3.88
CA PHE A 140 1.22 9.69 -3.82
C PHE A 140 1.69 8.54 -2.94
N MET A 141 0.72 7.89 -2.33
CA MET A 141 0.92 6.98 -1.21
C MET A 141 0.00 5.79 -1.34
N THR A 142 0.45 4.62 -0.90
CA THR A 142 -0.41 3.44 -0.77
C THR A 142 -0.38 2.87 0.64
N THR A 143 -1.58 2.58 1.16
CA THR A 143 -1.79 2.06 2.51
C THR A 143 -2.71 0.84 2.49
N PRO A 144 -2.24 -0.36 2.87
CA PRO A 144 -0.85 -0.72 3.13
C PRO A 144 0.05 -0.51 1.90
N SER A 145 1.37 -0.60 2.08
CA SER A 145 2.35 -0.48 0.99
C SER A 145 2.07 -1.45 -0.17
N GLY A 146 1.56 -2.64 0.16
CA GLY A 146 1.18 -3.67 -0.81
C GLY A 146 2.25 -3.97 -1.86
N LYS A 147 1.83 -4.13 -3.12
CA LYS A 147 2.75 -4.46 -4.24
C LYS A 147 3.10 -3.26 -5.13
N THR A 148 2.71 -2.05 -4.76
CA THR A 148 2.91 -0.84 -5.57
C THR A 148 4.37 -0.60 -5.94
N GLU A 149 5.30 -0.70 -4.98
CA GLU A 149 6.74 -0.55 -5.24
C GLU A 149 7.25 -1.61 -6.23
N ALA A 150 6.83 -2.87 -6.04
CA ALA A 150 7.20 -3.97 -6.93
C ALA A 150 6.64 -3.77 -8.35
N PHE A 151 5.40 -3.28 -8.47
CA PHE A 151 4.76 -2.95 -9.74
C PHE A 151 5.54 -1.88 -10.49
N PHE A 152 5.89 -0.75 -9.84
CA PHE A 152 6.66 0.30 -10.50
C PHE A 152 8.07 -0.15 -10.88
N LYS A 153 8.73 -0.94 -10.02
CA LYS A 153 10.02 -1.51 -10.34
C LYS A 153 9.91 -2.41 -11.58
N ALA A 154 8.94 -3.32 -11.60
CA ALA A 154 8.76 -4.27 -12.70
C ALA A 154 8.38 -3.58 -14.02
N ILE A 155 7.45 -2.61 -13.99
CA ILE A 155 7.03 -1.90 -15.21
C ILE A 155 8.16 -1.04 -15.78
N SER A 156 9.01 -0.45 -14.92
CA SER A 156 10.18 0.32 -15.36
C SER A 156 11.26 -0.50 -16.06
N GLN A 157 11.19 -1.82 -15.96
CA GLN A 157 12.14 -2.77 -16.56
C GLN A 157 11.56 -3.44 -17.80
N LEU A 158 10.28 -3.22 -18.13
CA LEU A 158 9.68 -3.78 -19.33
C LEU A 158 10.34 -3.20 -20.57
N LYS A 159 10.66 -4.09 -21.52
CA LYS A 159 11.23 -3.73 -22.81
C LYS A 159 10.14 -3.78 -23.87
N GLY A 160 9.98 -2.68 -24.60
CA GLY A 160 8.95 -2.55 -25.63
C GLY A 160 7.55 -2.32 -25.06
N ARG A 161 6.55 -2.31 -25.94
CA ARG A 161 5.14 -2.10 -25.58
C ARG A 161 4.45 -3.45 -25.45
N PRO A 162 3.98 -3.87 -24.26
CA PRO A 162 3.26 -5.13 -24.10
C PRO A 162 1.90 -5.08 -24.82
N SER A 163 1.38 -6.25 -25.18
CA SER A 163 0.01 -6.37 -25.67
C SER A 163 -0.99 -6.01 -24.55
N PRO A 164 -2.25 -5.68 -24.90
CA PRO A 164 -3.29 -5.44 -23.89
C PRO A 164 -3.44 -6.60 -22.89
N GLU A 165 -3.40 -7.85 -23.35
CA GLU A 165 -3.53 -9.04 -22.51
C GLU A 165 -2.32 -9.21 -21.57
N GLN A 166 -1.12 -8.91 -22.07
CA GLN A 166 0.09 -8.92 -21.26
C GLN A 166 0.04 -7.85 -20.16
N MET A 167 -0.48 -6.65 -20.49
CA MET A 167 -0.67 -5.59 -19.51
C MET A 167 -1.72 -5.96 -18.45
N GLU A 168 -2.85 -6.54 -18.85
CA GLU A 168 -3.88 -6.97 -17.91
C GLU A 168 -3.35 -8.01 -16.92
N GLN A 169 -2.67 -9.04 -17.43
CA GLN A 169 -2.05 -10.07 -16.59
C GLN A 169 -0.99 -9.47 -15.67
N PHE A 170 -0.19 -8.52 -16.16
CA PHE A 170 0.81 -7.82 -15.36
C PHE A 170 0.19 -7.02 -14.20
N PHE A 171 -0.91 -6.31 -14.42
CA PHE A 171 -1.64 -5.61 -13.35
C PHE A 171 -2.13 -6.61 -12.29
N LYS A 172 -2.72 -7.72 -12.74
CA LYS A 172 -3.27 -8.75 -11.86
C LYS A 172 -2.22 -9.40 -10.95
N GLU A 173 -1.02 -9.65 -11.44
CA GLU A 173 0.11 -10.19 -10.64
C GLU A 173 0.51 -9.27 -9.47
N HIS A 174 0.22 -7.98 -9.62
CA HIS A 174 0.47 -6.94 -8.64
C HIS A 174 -0.76 -6.50 -7.85
N ASP A 175 -1.80 -7.34 -7.81
CA ASP A 175 -3.05 -7.08 -7.07
C ASP A 175 -3.82 -5.83 -7.54
N LEU A 176 -3.62 -5.45 -8.81
CA LEU A 176 -4.36 -4.39 -9.50
C LEU A 176 -5.30 -4.98 -10.56
N GLY A 177 -6.40 -4.29 -10.83
CA GLY A 177 -7.24 -4.53 -12.01
C GLY A 177 -7.06 -3.43 -13.04
N LEU A 178 -6.77 -3.79 -14.29
CA LEU A 178 -6.81 -2.87 -15.42
C LEU A 178 -8.24 -2.86 -15.99
N VAL A 179 -9.00 -1.79 -15.79
CA VAL A 179 -10.46 -1.77 -16.03
C VAL A 179 -10.91 -0.75 -17.08
N GLY A 180 -9.97 -0.05 -17.71
CA GLY A 180 -10.29 0.85 -18.82
C GLY A 180 -9.09 1.62 -19.34
N PRO A 181 -9.29 2.40 -20.42
CA PRO A 181 -8.24 3.23 -20.99
C PRO A 181 -7.88 4.40 -20.05
N PRO A 182 -6.74 5.07 -20.28
CA PRO A 182 -6.46 6.36 -19.65
C PRO A 182 -7.48 7.42 -20.05
N LEU A 183 -7.63 8.45 -19.22
CA LEU A 183 -8.33 9.66 -19.63
C LEU A 183 -7.56 10.34 -20.77
N THR A 184 -8.31 10.84 -21.74
CA THR A 184 -7.79 11.69 -22.81
C THR A 184 -8.45 13.06 -22.75
N LYS A 185 -7.77 14.07 -23.30
CA LYS A 185 -8.36 15.39 -23.52
C LYS A 185 -9.44 15.35 -24.59
#